data_AF-A0A4U7D571-F1
#
_entry.id   AF-A0A4U7D571-F1
#
_cell.length_a   1.000
_cell.length_b   1.000
_cell.length_c   1.000
_cell.angle_alpha   90.00
_cell.angle_beta   90.00
_cell.angle_gamma   90.00
#
_symmetry.space_group_name_H-M   'P 1'
#
loop_
_entity.id
_entity.type
_entity.pdbx_description
1 polymer ?
#
loop_
_entity_poly.entity_id
_entity_poly.type
_entity_poly.pdbx_seq_one_letter_code
_entity_poly.pdbx_strand_id
1 'polypeptide(L)'
;DLDNDDVEAETPYEVTSKHAHLLDDIPPGLNYSFYTEKLGHPDPVFGWRSRFSDYLYKTDPEEPVRTLKAQPGAASGPFHWENRKFTEEELKRLQSFPDDYVLTGSYGDVVKQIGNSVPPQIAAVLAQSIAKQIFGRDPEVDLPIVDYGPQHLPEVEPMPAGFDLNFRSRKRTSSEEYERKARERLIELGLWEPSNARDGGQSGLEQFDDGDAPTVAEERETYEYAWGFDSYFDGERADDVDDLGETYERRFRVTSSVEKGTLNIDVDGVDQGTGEIEIRLERSNGTLLSSIGVSEITLTATNCDVDSVFYLWYLLKQDVLDRTEYEKLEDVVGHYSTTRSDYTSELTVEGLEETPVTAALSFFSREDNCNTEMTLGDFARRSGLEPNEAVEAIEQLRQWRYEIRTPATHSTMATADGVGSKILCTYPFPDLTSTSHFDADIELTDLHEEAERVDELATKEQ
;
A
#
# COMPACT_ATOMS: atom_id res chain seq x y z
N ASP A 1 35.31 11.23 18.92
CA ASP A 1 35.61 12.64 18.59
C ASP A 1 35.23 12.94 17.15
N LEU A 2 33.99 13.40 16.97
CA LEU A 2 33.51 14.00 15.71
C LEU A 2 33.44 15.54 15.78
N ASP A 3 33.89 16.13 16.88
CA ASP A 3 33.98 17.59 17.07
C ASP A 3 35.31 18.11 16.51
N ASN A 4 35.57 17.91 15.22
CA ASN A 4 36.69 18.54 14.53
C ASN A 4 36.15 19.63 13.59
N ASP A 5 36.05 20.85 14.10
CA ASP A 5 35.48 22.05 13.46
C ASP A 5 36.22 22.54 12.19
N ASP A 6 37.22 21.80 11.68
CA ASP A 6 38.13 22.23 10.62
C ASP A 6 37.98 21.43 9.29
N VAL A 7 36.93 20.64 9.11
CA VAL A 7 36.57 20.10 7.78
C VAL A 7 35.50 20.99 7.18
N GLU A 8 35.76 21.63 6.03
CA GLU A 8 34.73 22.34 5.27
C GLU A 8 33.54 21.38 5.05
N ALA A 9 32.44 21.60 5.76
CA ALA A 9 31.27 20.74 5.70
C ALA A 9 30.74 20.74 4.26
N GLU A 10 30.89 19.61 3.55
CA GLU A 10 30.21 19.40 2.28
C GLU A 10 28.72 19.65 2.49
N THR A 11 28.11 20.45 1.61
CA THR A 11 26.70 20.81 1.75
C THR A 11 25.87 19.53 1.72
N PRO A 12 25.10 19.23 2.79
CA PRO A 12 24.41 17.96 2.90
C PRO A 12 23.41 17.78 1.75
N TYR A 13 23.34 16.56 1.21
CA TYR A 13 22.42 16.25 0.12
C TYR A 13 20.96 16.38 0.61
N GLU A 14 20.23 17.31 0.00
CA GLU A 14 18.83 17.56 0.35
C GLU A 14 17.90 16.40 -0.06
N VAL A 15 16.82 16.26 0.70
CA VAL A 15 15.73 15.33 0.39
C VAL A 15 14.79 16.02 -0.59
N THR A 16 14.79 15.55 -1.84
CA THR A 16 14.00 16.16 -2.93
C THR A 16 12.74 15.33 -3.18
N SER A 17 11.73 15.48 -2.32
CA SER A 17 10.44 14.79 -2.41
C SER A 17 9.30 15.75 -2.06
N LYS A 18 8.09 15.54 -2.58
CA LYS A 18 6.90 16.31 -2.17
C LYS A 18 6.67 16.26 -0.65
N HIS A 19 7.00 15.14 -0.02
CA HIS A 19 6.86 14.92 1.42
C HIS A 19 8.17 15.14 2.21
N ALA A 20 9.19 15.78 1.62
CA ALA A 20 10.46 15.99 2.31
C ALA A 20 10.31 16.79 3.61
N HIS A 21 9.40 17.76 3.62
CA HIS A 21 9.08 18.60 4.78
C HIS A 21 8.55 17.80 5.99
N LEU A 22 7.90 16.65 5.75
CA LEU A 22 7.41 15.77 6.81
C LEU A 22 8.55 15.07 7.56
N LEU A 23 9.74 14.97 6.96
CA LEU A 23 10.86 14.27 7.59
C LEU A 23 11.23 14.92 8.93
N ASP A 24 11.07 16.23 9.10
CA ASP A 24 11.50 16.96 10.28
C ASP A 24 10.83 16.48 11.57
N ASP A 25 9.54 16.13 11.50
CA ASP A 25 8.78 15.73 12.68
C ASP A 25 8.90 14.25 13.01
N ILE A 26 9.26 13.39 12.03
CA ILE A 26 9.39 11.94 12.24
C ILE A 26 10.48 11.68 13.30
N PRO A 27 10.24 10.92 14.37
CA PRO A 27 11.28 10.62 15.34
C PRO A 27 12.28 9.59 14.77
N PRO A 28 13.54 9.59 15.23
CA PRO A 28 14.52 8.57 14.86
C PRO A 28 13.98 7.15 15.05
N GLY A 29 14.22 6.27 14.07
CA GLY A 29 13.75 4.89 14.05
C GLY A 29 12.37 4.68 13.40
N LEU A 30 11.61 5.76 13.18
CA LEU A 30 10.33 5.72 12.47
C LEU A 30 10.47 6.13 11.00
N ASN A 31 9.33 6.08 10.32
CA ASN A 31 9.17 6.40 8.92
C ASN A 31 7.84 7.13 8.71
N TYR A 32 7.34 7.17 7.47
CA TYR A 32 6.05 7.75 7.12
C TYR A 32 4.87 7.34 8.01
N SER A 33 4.95 6.15 8.66
CA SER A 33 3.92 5.65 9.57
C SER A 33 3.65 6.60 10.74
N PHE A 34 4.59 7.48 11.09
CA PHE A 34 4.38 8.54 12.06
C PHE A 34 3.17 9.43 11.72
N TYR A 35 2.93 9.71 10.43
CA TYR A 35 1.78 10.47 9.93
C TYR A 35 0.59 9.57 9.58
N THR A 36 0.37 8.48 10.31
CA THR A 36 -0.79 7.62 10.13
C THR A 36 -1.71 7.72 11.33
N GLU A 37 -3.01 7.59 11.09
CA GLU A 37 -4.03 7.55 12.15
C GLU A 37 -3.74 6.39 13.13
N LYS A 38 -3.15 5.29 12.62
CA LYS A 38 -2.79 4.12 13.42
C LYS A 38 -1.77 4.41 14.52
N LEU A 39 -0.83 5.34 14.30
CA LEU A 39 0.13 5.77 15.33
C LEU A 39 -0.36 7.01 16.11
N GLY A 40 -1.61 7.42 15.92
CA GLY A 40 -2.28 8.47 16.69
C GLY A 40 -1.99 9.90 16.24
N HIS A 41 -1.47 10.09 15.02
CA HIS A 41 -1.27 11.43 14.46
C HIS A 41 -2.63 12.13 14.30
N PRO A 42 -2.80 13.38 14.77
CA PRO A 42 -4.08 14.08 14.70
C PRO A 42 -4.46 14.52 13.28
N ASP A 43 -3.46 14.77 12.44
CA ASP A 43 -3.63 15.11 11.01
C ASP A 43 -2.84 14.11 10.14
N PRO A 44 -3.34 12.89 9.98
CA PRO A 44 -2.62 11.83 9.27
C PRO A 44 -2.65 12.04 7.75
N VAL A 45 -1.47 11.96 7.14
CA VAL A 45 -1.20 12.18 5.71
C VAL A 45 -1.21 10.86 4.93
N PHE A 46 -0.90 9.74 5.59
CA PHE A 46 -0.79 8.44 4.95
C PHE A 46 -1.74 7.42 5.57
N GLY A 47 -2.27 6.52 4.75
CA GLY A 47 -2.93 5.31 5.24
C GLY A 47 -1.95 4.34 5.92
N TRP A 48 -2.45 3.52 6.82
CA TRP A 48 -1.63 2.50 7.46
C TRP A 48 -1.17 1.45 6.44
N ARG A 49 0.16 1.23 6.33
CA ARG A 49 0.79 0.32 5.35
C ARG A 49 0.53 0.68 3.87
N SER A 50 0.22 1.94 3.57
CA SER A 50 0.10 2.44 2.19
C SER A 50 1.44 2.56 1.46
N ARG A 51 2.55 2.78 2.19
CA ARG A 51 3.90 2.94 1.62
C ARG A 51 4.85 1.86 2.13
N PHE A 52 5.95 1.68 1.39
CA PHE A 52 7.02 0.80 1.83
C PHE A 52 7.68 1.33 3.10
N SER A 53 8.21 0.41 3.91
CA SER A 53 8.73 0.74 5.24
C SER A 53 9.97 1.64 5.23
N ASP A 54 10.63 1.81 4.09
CA ASP A 54 11.75 2.72 3.90
C ASP A 54 11.30 4.14 3.49
N TYR A 55 10.03 4.37 3.17
CA TYR A 55 9.52 5.68 2.80
C TYR A 55 9.59 6.64 3.99
N LEU A 56 10.33 7.75 3.85
CA LEU A 56 10.66 8.71 4.92
C LEU A 56 11.32 8.07 6.15
N TYR A 57 12.00 6.93 6.00
CA TYR A 57 12.67 6.26 7.11
C TYR A 57 13.83 7.08 7.66
N LYS A 58 13.69 7.57 8.90
CA LYS A 58 14.72 8.27 9.67
C LYS A 58 15.45 7.25 10.55
N THR A 59 16.76 7.13 10.41
CA THR A 59 17.56 6.20 11.20
C THR A 59 17.62 6.61 12.66
N ASP A 60 17.68 5.62 13.54
CA ASP A 60 17.96 5.81 14.96
C ASP A 60 19.47 5.65 15.19
N PRO A 61 20.17 6.64 15.78
CA PRO A 61 21.62 6.56 16.03
C PRO A 61 22.01 5.43 17.00
N GLU A 62 21.08 4.93 17.81
CA GLU A 62 21.34 3.87 18.79
C GLU A 62 21.02 2.47 18.27
N GLU A 63 20.44 2.35 17.06
CA GLU A 63 20.01 1.07 16.48
C GLU A 63 20.67 0.79 15.12
N PRO A 64 20.74 -0.49 14.70
CA PRO A 64 21.21 -0.84 13.36
C PRO A 64 20.36 -0.21 12.26
N VAL A 65 21.04 0.32 11.24
CA VAL A 65 20.40 0.83 10.02
C VAL A 65 19.92 -0.34 9.16
N ARG A 66 18.74 -0.17 8.54
CA ARG A 66 18.21 -1.14 7.57
C ARG A 66 19.08 -1.23 6.31
N THR A 67 18.86 -2.27 5.51
CA THR A 67 19.61 -2.52 4.26
C THR A 67 19.69 -1.28 3.37
N LEU A 68 20.92 -0.92 2.99
CA LEU A 68 21.19 0.13 2.00
C LEU A 68 20.85 -0.38 0.60
N LYS A 69 19.91 0.31 -0.08
CA LYS A 69 19.52 -0.05 -1.45
C LYS A 69 20.40 0.64 -2.47
N ALA A 70 20.66 -0.04 -3.59
CA ALA A 70 21.43 0.52 -4.69
C ALA A 70 20.70 1.64 -5.45
N GLN A 71 19.37 1.64 -5.41
CA GLN A 71 18.53 2.63 -6.10
C GLN A 71 17.36 3.03 -5.18
N PRO A 72 17.62 3.85 -4.14
CA PRO A 72 16.55 4.37 -3.31
C PRO A 72 15.69 5.36 -4.12
N GLY A 73 14.37 5.37 -3.87
CA GLY A 73 13.49 6.42 -4.36
C GLY A 73 13.83 7.77 -3.71
N ALA A 74 13.34 8.87 -4.28
CA ALA A 74 13.68 10.22 -3.78
C ALA A 74 13.26 10.47 -2.32
N ALA A 75 12.18 9.81 -1.88
CA ALA A 75 11.67 9.85 -0.52
C ALA A 75 12.03 8.59 0.30
N SER A 76 12.79 7.65 -0.28
CA SER A 76 13.23 6.45 0.42
C SER A 76 14.46 6.78 1.27
N GLY A 77 14.38 6.45 2.55
CA GLY A 77 15.53 6.43 3.44
C GLY A 77 16.50 5.29 3.10
N PRO A 78 17.52 5.07 3.95
CA PRO A 78 17.67 5.70 5.26
C PRO A 78 18.08 7.18 5.19
N PHE A 79 17.41 8.01 5.98
CA PHE A 79 17.80 9.40 6.23
C PHE A 79 18.51 9.50 7.57
N HIS A 80 19.53 10.35 7.64
CA HIS A 80 20.23 10.69 8.87
C HIS A 80 19.25 11.29 9.88
N TRP A 81 19.51 11.09 11.18
CA TRP A 81 18.68 11.65 12.27
C TRP A 81 18.69 13.20 12.32
N GLU A 82 19.52 13.84 11.48
CA GLU A 82 19.59 15.29 11.28
C GLU A 82 18.79 15.75 10.04
N ASN A 83 17.79 14.97 9.62
CA ASN A 83 16.85 15.31 8.55
C ASN A 83 17.50 15.53 7.16
N ARG A 84 18.57 14.80 6.88
CA ARG A 84 19.33 14.86 5.62
C ARG A 84 19.60 13.46 5.08
N LYS A 85 20.08 13.36 3.84
CA LYS A 85 20.68 12.11 3.37
C LYS A 85 22.02 11.87 4.05
N PHE A 86 22.39 10.60 4.18
CA PHE A 86 23.75 10.23 4.57
C PHE A 86 24.74 10.68 3.49
N THR A 87 25.90 11.14 3.94
CA THR A 87 27.07 11.39 3.09
C THR A 87 27.64 10.07 2.56
N GLU A 88 28.47 10.15 1.53
CA GLU A 88 29.12 8.98 0.94
C GLU A 88 30.01 8.25 1.97
N GLU A 89 30.69 9.00 2.82
CA GLU A 89 31.56 8.46 3.87
C GLU A 89 30.77 7.77 4.99
N GLU A 90 29.62 8.33 5.40
CA GLU A 90 28.74 7.66 6.36
C GLU A 90 28.18 6.35 5.77
N LEU A 91 27.75 6.35 4.51
CA LEU A 91 27.27 5.14 3.83
C LEU A 91 28.37 4.08 3.67
N LYS A 92 29.61 4.49 3.36
CA LYS A 92 30.78 3.61 3.32
C LYS A 92 30.96 2.90 4.66
N ARG A 93 30.94 3.65 5.76
CA ARG A 93 31.09 3.09 7.12
C ARG A 93 29.95 2.15 7.48
N LEU A 94 28.70 2.50 7.16
CA LEU A 94 27.55 1.60 7.37
C LEU A 94 27.70 0.26 6.62
N GLN A 95 28.30 0.27 5.44
CA GLN A 95 28.57 -0.94 4.64
C GLN A 95 29.98 -1.52 4.90
N SER A 96 30.69 -1.06 5.94
CA SER A 96 32.02 -1.53 6.36
C SER A 96 33.16 -1.34 5.33
N PHE A 97 33.03 -0.37 4.43
CA PHE A 97 34.13 0.05 3.58
C PHE A 97 35.23 0.72 4.40
N PRO A 98 36.52 0.50 4.06
CA PRO A 98 37.61 1.30 4.58
C PRO A 98 37.41 2.79 4.25
N ASP A 99 37.74 3.67 5.19
CA ASP A 99 37.63 5.13 4.99
C ASP A 99 38.48 5.60 3.79
N ASP A 100 39.61 4.96 3.50
CA ASP A 100 40.49 5.26 2.36
C ASP A 100 40.06 4.61 1.04
N TYR A 101 38.97 3.84 1.02
CA TYR A 101 38.45 3.23 -0.21
C TYR A 101 37.78 4.30 -1.09
N VAL A 102 38.28 4.48 -2.30
CA VAL A 102 37.79 5.51 -3.24
C VAL A 102 36.67 4.96 -4.10
N LEU A 103 35.49 5.58 -3.99
CA LEU A 103 34.36 5.41 -4.89
C LEU A 103 34.30 6.61 -5.83
N THR A 104 33.91 6.38 -7.09
CA THR A 104 33.90 7.43 -8.12
C THR A 104 32.54 7.51 -8.79
N GLY A 105 32.12 8.72 -9.16
CA GLY A 105 30.88 8.98 -9.88
C GLY A 105 30.08 10.12 -9.25
N SER A 106 28.81 10.23 -9.63
CA SER A 106 27.85 11.07 -8.90
C SER A 106 27.45 10.41 -7.57
N TYR A 107 26.82 11.16 -6.66
CA TYR A 107 26.26 10.61 -5.42
C TYR A 107 25.39 9.36 -5.67
N GLY A 108 24.53 9.40 -6.69
CA GLY A 108 23.70 8.26 -7.07
C GLY A 108 24.51 7.03 -7.53
N ASP A 109 25.63 7.25 -8.24
CA ASP A 109 26.54 6.17 -8.64
C ASP A 109 27.27 5.56 -7.44
N VAL A 110 27.66 6.39 -6.47
CA VAL A 110 28.32 5.96 -5.23
C VAL A 110 27.34 5.15 -4.37
N VAL A 111 26.12 5.66 -4.14
CA VAL A 111 25.04 4.92 -3.46
C VAL A 111 24.77 3.59 -4.14
N LYS A 112 24.73 3.57 -5.48
CA LYS A 112 24.52 2.34 -6.25
C LYS A 112 25.65 1.33 -6.08
N GLN A 113 26.90 1.80 -6.05
CA GLN A 113 28.06 0.94 -5.80
C GLN A 113 28.03 0.36 -4.38
N ILE A 114 27.76 1.19 -3.37
CA ILE A 114 27.67 0.76 -1.96
C ILE A 114 26.53 -0.24 -1.77
N GLY A 115 25.32 0.09 -2.23
CA GLY A 115 24.13 -0.74 -2.05
C GLY A 115 24.18 -2.09 -2.78
N ASN A 116 24.91 -2.19 -3.89
CA ASN A 116 25.13 -3.48 -4.59
C ASN A 116 26.29 -4.29 -4.01
N SER A 117 27.14 -3.71 -3.17
CA SER A 117 28.34 -4.35 -2.67
C SER A 117 28.05 -5.24 -1.47
N VAL A 118 28.75 -6.38 -1.40
CA VAL A 118 28.86 -7.15 -0.16
C VAL A 118 29.71 -6.35 0.83
N PRO A 119 29.31 -6.20 2.10
CA PRO A 119 30.13 -5.52 3.11
C PRO A 119 31.54 -6.12 3.18
N PRO A 120 32.62 -5.33 3.04
CA PRO A 120 33.98 -5.85 3.04
C PRO A 120 34.33 -6.68 4.28
N GLN A 121 33.81 -6.35 5.47
CA GLN A 121 34.05 -7.15 6.67
C GLN A 121 33.43 -8.56 6.59
N ILE A 122 32.27 -8.73 5.96
CA ILE A 122 31.67 -10.07 5.75
C ILE A 122 32.50 -10.85 4.73
N ALA A 123 32.91 -10.20 3.63
CA ALA A 123 33.76 -10.83 2.60
C ALA A 123 35.10 -11.29 3.18
N ALA A 124 35.69 -10.48 4.06
CA ALA A 124 36.90 -10.78 4.82
C ALA A 124 36.78 -12.06 5.66
N VAL A 125 35.73 -12.19 6.49
CA VAL A 125 35.49 -13.38 7.31
C VAL A 125 35.33 -14.64 6.44
N LEU A 126 34.59 -14.53 5.34
CA LEU A 126 34.41 -15.65 4.40
C LEU A 126 35.74 -16.05 3.76
N ALA A 127 36.56 -15.09 3.34
CA ALA A 127 37.86 -15.36 2.73
C ALA A 127 38.81 -16.09 3.70
N GLN A 128 38.82 -15.72 4.99
CA GLN A 128 39.60 -16.42 6.01
C GLN A 128 39.17 -17.88 6.17
N SER A 129 37.85 -18.12 6.19
CA SER A 129 37.29 -19.47 6.28
C SER A 129 37.70 -20.33 5.08
N ILE A 130 37.66 -19.78 3.87
CA ILE A 130 38.12 -20.45 2.64
C ILE A 130 39.63 -20.70 2.70
N ALA A 131 40.44 -19.72 3.10
CA ALA A 131 41.90 -19.85 3.24
C ALA A 131 42.28 -21.02 4.16
N LYS A 132 41.59 -21.14 5.29
CA LYS A 132 41.81 -22.21 6.26
C LYS A 132 41.34 -23.57 5.75
N GLN A 133 40.10 -23.66 5.29
CA GLN A 133 39.47 -24.95 4.97
C GLN A 133 39.93 -25.52 3.63
N ILE A 134 40.14 -24.68 2.62
CA ILE A 134 40.46 -25.10 1.26
C ILE A 134 41.96 -25.08 1.01
N PHE A 135 42.66 -24.09 1.54
CA PHE A 135 44.09 -23.89 1.24
C PHE A 135 45.02 -24.27 2.39
N GLY A 136 44.49 -24.69 3.54
CA GLY A 136 45.29 -25.07 4.72
C GLY A 136 46.17 -23.93 5.24
N ARG A 137 45.78 -22.67 4.97
CA ARG A 137 46.49 -21.48 5.46
C ARG A 137 45.77 -20.96 6.68
N ASP A 138 46.48 -20.87 7.80
CA ASP A 138 46.03 -20.02 8.90
C ASP A 138 46.35 -18.58 8.51
N PRO A 139 45.35 -17.71 8.31
CA PRO A 139 45.59 -16.33 7.92
C PRO A 139 46.43 -15.63 9.00
N GLU A 140 47.60 -15.09 8.60
CA GLU A 140 48.52 -14.35 9.49
C GLU A 140 47.99 -12.97 9.89
N VAL A 141 46.97 -12.49 9.19
CA VAL A 141 46.40 -11.16 9.38
C VAL A 141 45.14 -11.30 10.21
N ASP A 142 45.21 -10.86 11.48
CA ASP A 142 44.04 -10.25 12.12
C ASP A 142 43.65 -9.11 11.18
N LEU A 143 42.67 -9.36 10.31
CA LEU A 143 42.07 -8.26 9.58
C LEU A 143 41.65 -7.26 10.65
N PRO A 144 41.91 -5.95 10.47
CA PRO A 144 41.27 -4.98 11.31
C PRO A 144 39.77 -5.19 11.06
N ILE A 145 39.12 -6.00 11.89
CA ILE A 145 37.78 -5.65 12.35
C ILE A 145 38.00 -4.22 12.79
N VAL A 146 37.53 -3.29 11.97
CA VAL A 146 37.75 -1.87 12.23
C VAL A 146 37.19 -1.67 13.62
N ASP A 147 38.10 -1.46 14.58
CA ASP A 147 37.72 -1.20 15.95
C ASP A 147 37.18 0.23 15.92
N TYR A 148 35.87 0.33 15.67
CA TYR A 148 35.14 1.59 15.70
C TYR A 148 35.07 2.18 17.13
N GLY A 149 35.83 1.63 18.08
CA GLY A 149 35.82 1.97 19.49
C GLY A 149 34.77 1.17 20.26
N PRO A 150 34.53 1.51 21.54
CA PRO A 150 33.47 0.90 22.32
C PRO A 150 32.10 1.19 21.68
N GLN A 151 31.66 0.27 20.83
CA GLN A 151 30.29 0.28 20.34
C GLN A 151 29.41 0.11 21.58
N HIS A 152 28.52 1.07 21.84
CA HIS A 152 27.46 0.93 22.83
C HIS A 152 26.39 -0.02 22.27
N LEU A 153 26.82 -1.22 21.85
CA LEU A 153 25.89 -2.27 21.52
C LEU A 153 25.18 -2.64 22.81
N PRO A 154 23.85 -2.67 22.83
CA PRO A 154 23.13 -3.19 23.99
C PRO A 154 23.65 -4.61 24.29
N GLU A 155 23.78 -4.95 25.57
CA GLU A 155 24.11 -6.32 25.97
C GLU A 155 23.14 -7.28 25.26
N VAL A 156 23.67 -8.12 24.38
CA VAL A 156 22.83 -9.07 23.64
C VAL A 156 22.45 -10.20 24.60
N GLU A 157 21.30 -10.06 25.24
CA GLU A 157 20.72 -11.15 26.01
C GLU A 157 20.22 -12.24 25.05
N PRO A 158 20.75 -13.48 25.12
CA PRO A 158 20.25 -14.56 24.29
C PRO A 158 18.79 -14.82 24.60
N MET A 159 17.98 -15.01 23.53
CA MET A 159 16.57 -15.32 23.69
C MET A 159 16.37 -16.57 24.56
N PRO A 160 15.38 -16.60 25.47
CA PRO A 160 15.10 -17.77 26.30
C PRO A 160 14.87 -19.03 25.45
N ALA A 161 15.37 -20.19 25.90
CA ALA A 161 15.31 -21.44 25.15
C ALA A 161 13.88 -21.95 24.83
N GLY A 162 12.85 -21.40 25.47
CA GLY A 162 11.43 -21.70 25.22
C GLY A 162 10.65 -20.56 24.57
N PHE A 163 11.33 -19.53 24.06
CA PHE A 163 10.67 -18.39 23.41
C PHE A 163 10.05 -18.82 22.08
N ASP A 164 8.73 -18.68 21.95
CA ASP A 164 8.02 -19.03 20.72
C ASP A 164 8.31 -18.01 19.61
N LEU A 165 9.24 -18.38 18.73
CA LEU A 165 9.65 -17.61 17.55
C LEU A 165 8.59 -17.74 16.44
N ASN A 166 7.43 -17.18 16.67
CA ASN A 166 6.44 -16.99 15.62
C ASN A 166 6.49 -15.56 15.07
N PHE A 167 6.23 -15.41 13.77
CA PHE A 167 6.29 -14.10 13.10
C PHE A 167 5.40 -13.04 13.77
N ARG A 168 4.27 -13.46 14.37
CA ARG A 168 3.30 -12.56 15.01
C ARG A 168 3.84 -11.95 16.31
N SER A 169 4.57 -12.72 17.13
CA SER A 169 5.13 -12.25 18.39
C SER A 169 6.19 -11.17 18.17
N ARG A 170 7.09 -11.37 17.20
CA ARG A 170 8.13 -10.39 16.82
C ARG A 170 7.53 -9.11 16.22
N LYS A 171 6.50 -9.26 15.36
CA LYS A 171 5.80 -8.12 14.77
C LYS A 171 5.12 -7.25 15.84
N ARG A 172 4.60 -7.87 16.91
CA ARG A 172 3.97 -7.16 18.03
C ARG A 172 4.93 -6.25 18.79
N THR A 173 6.12 -6.75 19.16
CA THR A 173 7.13 -5.94 19.88
C THR A 173 7.58 -4.73 19.06
N SER A 174 7.77 -4.90 17.75
CA SER A 174 8.09 -3.78 16.85
C SER A 174 6.95 -2.76 16.76
N SER A 175 5.69 -3.17 16.81
CA SER A 175 4.55 -2.25 16.81
C SER A 175 4.46 -1.43 18.10
N GLU A 176 4.66 -2.07 19.26
CA GLU A 176 4.61 -1.40 20.57
C GLU A 176 5.69 -0.31 20.69
N GLU A 177 6.89 -0.59 20.19
CA GLU A 177 7.97 0.41 20.15
C GLU A 177 7.66 1.57 19.21
N TYR A 178 7.00 1.30 18.07
CA TYR A 178 6.65 2.34 17.11
C TYR A 178 5.57 3.27 17.67
N GLU A 179 4.55 2.70 18.29
CA GLU A 179 3.51 3.45 19.00
C GLU A 179 4.11 4.30 20.12
N ARG A 180 5.09 3.75 20.89
CA ARG A 180 5.79 4.52 21.92
C ARG A 180 6.57 5.71 21.35
N LYS A 181 7.43 5.48 20.34
CA LYS A 181 8.23 6.54 19.70
C LYS A 181 7.35 7.62 19.07
N ALA A 182 6.28 7.21 18.39
CA ALA A 182 5.33 8.14 17.79
C ALA A 182 4.61 8.97 18.86
N ARG A 183 4.11 8.33 19.92
CA ARG A 183 3.43 9.02 21.01
C ARG A 183 4.34 10.03 21.71
N GLU A 184 5.57 9.65 22.06
CA GLU A 184 6.55 10.55 22.67
C GLU A 184 6.78 11.78 21.78
N ARG A 185 6.97 11.55 20.48
CA ARG A 185 7.18 12.64 19.53
C ARG A 185 5.95 13.53 19.34
N LEU A 186 4.75 12.96 19.29
CA LEU A 186 3.51 13.74 19.22
C LEU A 186 3.31 14.59 20.47
N ILE A 187 3.69 14.09 21.65
CA ILE A 187 3.68 14.88 22.90
C ILE A 187 4.66 16.05 22.80
N GLU A 188 5.88 15.82 22.31
CA GLU A 188 6.88 16.89 22.12
C GLU A 188 6.40 17.99 21.16
N LEU A 189 5.69 17.60 20.11
CA LEU A 189 5.12 18.53 19.12
C LEU A 189 3.84 19.22 19.61
N GLY A 190 3.30 18.83 20.78
CA GLY A 190 2.02 19.34 21.29
C GLY A 190 0.80 18.86 20.49
N LEU A 191 0.95 17.75 19.76
CA LEU A 191 -0.05 17.17 18.87
C LEU A 191 -0.78 15.95 19.49
N TRP A 192 -0.37 15.53 20.70
CA TRP A 192 -0.96 14.37 21.37
C TRP A 192 -2.05 14.77 22.37
N GLU A 193 -3.24 14.19 22.20
CA GLU A 193 -4.30 14.20 23.22
C GLU A 193 -4.58 12.77 23.72
N PRO A 194 -5.02 12.57 24.97
CA PRO A 194 -5.43 11.25 25.47
C PRO A 194 -6.55 10.60 24.64
N SER A 195 -7.40 11.38 23.97
CA SER A 195 -8.40 10.93 22.99
C SER A 195 -7.77 10.29 21.75
N ASN A 196 -6.54 10.64 21.39
CA ASN A 196 -5.78 10.01 20.30
C ASN A 196 -5.21 8.65 20.70
N ALA A 197 -5.23 8.33 22.01
CA ALA A 197 -4.85 7.01 22.50
C ALA A 197 -5.92 6.02 22.06
N ARG A 198 -5.64 5.26 21.01
CA ARG A 198 -6.51 4.15 20.61
C ARG A 198 -6.31 2.99 21.57
N ASP A 199 -7.42 2.45 22.06
CA ASP A 199 -7.40 1.20 22.79
C ASP A 199 -6.88 0.12 21.83
N GLY A 200 -5.73 -0.47 22.15
CA GLY A 200 -5.12 -1.57 21.40
C GLY A 200 -5.92 -2.87 21.45
N GLY A 201 -7.23 -2.80 21.69
CA GLY A 201 -8.15 -3.92 21.70
C GLY A 201 -8.32 -4.47 20.29
N GLN A 202 -7.69 -5.60 20.01
CA GLN A 202 -8.22 -6.50 19.00
C GLN A 202 -9.66 -6.82 19.38
N SER A 203 -10.60 -6.58 18.46
CA SER A 203 -12.01 -6.91 18.64
C SER A 203 -12.15 -8.39 19.03
N GLY A 204 -12.71 -8.58 20.22
CA GLY A 204 -12.79 -9.88 20.90
C GLY A 204 -13.30 -9.81 22.34
N LEU A 205 -13.54 -8.64 22.92
CA LEU A 205 -14.25 -8.47 24.19
C LEU A 205 -15.11 -7.20 24.16
N GLU A 206 -16.36 -7.36 24.61
CA GLU A 206 -17.48 -6.42 24.60
C GLU A 206 -17.24 -5.19 25.50
N GLN A 207 -17.64 -4.00 25.05
CA GLN A 207 -18.80 -3.23 25.54
C GLN A 207 -18.73 -1.78 25.01
N PHE A 208 -19.89 -1.29 24.57
CA PHE A 208 -20.19 0.05 24.10
C PHE A 208 -19.48 1.16 24.88
N ASP A 209 -18.91 2.12 24.16
CA ASP A 209 -18.85 3.51 24.59
C ASP A 209 -19.02 4.42 23.35
N ASP A 210 -20.18 5.09 23.27
CA ASP A 210 -20.50 6.12 22.30
C ASP A 210 -19.74 7.40 22.68
N GLY A 211 -18.52 7.55 22.18
CA GLY A 211 -17.71 8.76 22.33
C GLY A 211 -17.86 9.66 21.12
N ASP A 212 -18.55 10.80 21.31
CA ASP A 212 -18.77 11.85 20.30
C ASP A 212 -17.51 12.18 19.47
N ALA A 213 -17.62 12.00 18.15
CA ALA A 213 -16.66 12.53 17.20
C ALA A 213 -16.56 14.06 17.33
N PRO A 214 -15.36 14.65 17.20
CA PRO A 214 -15.21 16.10 17.29
C PRO A 214 -16.05 16.80 16.22
N THR A 215 -16.88 17.73 16.66
CA THR A 215 -17.72 18.57 15.82
C THR A 215 -16.87 19.67 15.19
N VAL A 216 -16.34 19.40 14.00
CA VAL A 216 -15.73 20.42 13.14
C VAL A 216 -16.84 21.16 12.42
N ALA A 217 -16.80 22.50 12.45
CA ALA A 217 -17.76 23.35 11.77
C ALA A 217 -17.73 23.07 10.25
N GLU A 218 -18.87 22.71 9.69
CA GLU A 218 -19.05 22.28 8.30
C GLU A 218 -18.85 23.45 7.32
N GLU A 219 -17.66 23.57 6.74
CA GLU A 219 -17.51 24.19 5.42
C GLU A 219 -17.88 23.14 4.37
N ARG A 220 -19.05 23.31 3.75
CA ARG A 220 -19.53 22.45 2.67
C ARG A 220 -18.80 22.82 1.38
N GLU A 221 -17.63 22.24 1.15
CA GLU A 221 -16.96 22.36 -0.14
C GLU A 221 -17.67 21.49 -1.18
N THR A 222 -18.43 22.13 -2.06
CA THR A 222 -19.10 21.49 -3.19
C THR A 222 -18.30 21.76 -4.46
N TYR A 223 -18.01 20.70 -5.20
CA TYR A 223 -17.35 20.75 -6.50
C TYR A 223 -18.34 20.28 -7.57
N GLU A 224 -18.36 21.00 -8.69
CA GLU A 224 -19.08 20.62 -9.90
C GLU A 224 -18.07 20.56 -11.04
N TYR A 225 -18.05 19.46 -11.78
CA TYR A 225 -17.17 19.28 -12.93
C TYR A 225 -17.71 18.21 -13.87
N ALA A 226 -17.11 18.09 -15.05
CA ALA A 226 -17.43 17.06 -16.02
C ALA A 226 -16.18 16.30 -16.47
N TRP A 227 -16.39 15.07 -16.94
CA TRP A 227 -15.36 14.26 -17.58
C TRP A 227 -15.85 13.62 -18.87
N GLY A 228 -15.01 13.65 -19.89
CA GLY A 228 -15.17 12.89 -21.13
C GLY A 228 -14.09 11.82 -21.23
N PHE A 229 -14.44 10.61 -21.68
CA PHE A 229 -13.52 9.50 -21.86
C PHE A 229 -13.68 8.87 -23.24
N ASP A 230 -12.56 8.66 -23.94
CA ASP A 230 -12.46 7.82 -25.14
C ASP A 230 -11.98 6.41 -24.79
N SER A 231 -11.28 6.25 -23.66
CA SER A 231 -10.94 4.95 -23.08
C SER A 231 -10.58 5.11 -21.60
N TYR A 232 -10.27 4.00 -20.89
CA TYR A 232 -9.99 4.00 -19.45
C TYR A 232 -8.96 5.03 -18.96
N PHE A 233 -7.96 5.37 -19.77
CA PHE A 233 -6.92 6.32 -19.37
C PHE A 233 -6.77 7.47 -20.37
N ASP A 234 -7.73 7.61 -21.29
CA ASP A 234 -7.80 8.69 -22.25
C ASP A 234 -9.09 9.48 -21.99
N GLY A 235 -8.95 10.54 -21.20
CA GLY A 235 -10.07 11.39 -20.82
C GLY A 235 -9.64 12.80 -20.46
N GLU A 236 -10.61 13.69 -20.53
CA GLU A 236 -10.47 15.13 -20.30
C GLU A 236 -11.46 15.59 -19.23
N ARG A 237 -10.97 16.45 -18.32
CA ARG A 237 -11.80 17.14 -17.34
C ARG A 237 -12.20 18.52 -17.86
N ALA A 238 -13.44 18.90 -17.62
CA ALA A 238 -13.96 20.23 -17.90
C ALA A 238 -14.80 20.76 -16.71
N ASP A 239 -15.11 22.05 -16.72
CA ASP A 239 -15.97 22.68 -15.72
C ASP A 239 -17.45 22.28 -15.92
N ASP A 240 -17.90 22.24 -17.18
CA ASP A 240 -19.23 21.75 -17.57
C ASP A 240 -19.14 20.68 -18.67
N VAL A 241 -20.16 19.84 -18.78
CA VAL A 241 -20.22 18.82 -19.84
C VAL A 241 -20.38 19.43 -21.24
N ASP A 242 -20.94 20.64 -21.32
CA ASP A 242 -21.08 21.39 -22.57
C ASP A 242 -19.72 21.86 -23.13
N ASP A 243 -18.68 21.90 -22.29
CA ASP A 243 -17.32 22.24 -22.70
C ASP A 243 -16.55 21.02 -23.26
N LEU A 244 -17.10 19.81 -23.13
CA LEU A 244 -16.53 18.59 -23.68
C LEU A 244 -16.98 18.36 -25.12
N GLY A 245 -16.11 17.75 -25.92
CA GLY A 245 -16.48 17.31 -27.26
C GLY A 245 -17.60 16.26 -27.23
N GLU A 246 -18.59 16.39 -28.11
CA GLU A 246 -19.67 15.40 -28.27
C GLU A 246 -19.17 14.03 -28.78
N THR A 247 -17.89 13.91 -29.14
CA THR A 247 -17.28 12.70 -29.70
C THR A 247 -16.77 11.71 -28.65
N TYR A 248 -16.69 12.10 -27.38
CA TYR A 248 -16.23 11.22 -26.31
C TYR A 248 -17.17 10.00 -26.20
N GLU A 249 -16.59 8.79 -26.09
CA GLU A 249 -17.36 7.55 -25.93
C GLU A 249 -18.23 7.58 -24.68
N ARG A 250 -17.75 8.19 -23.60
CA ARG A 250 -18.54 8.42 -22.37
C ARG A 250 -18.34 9.83 -21.86
N ARG A 251 -19.42 10.42 -21.36
CA ARG A 251 -19.41 11.71 -20.68
C ARG A 251 -20.17 11.62 -19.37
N PHE A 252 -19.65 12.27 -18.35
CA PHE A 252 -20.20 12.29 -17.00
C PHE A 252 -20.24 13.71 -16.47
N ARG A 253 -21.36 14.10 -15.86
CA ARG A 253 -21.44 15.26 -14.98
C ARG A 253 -21.27 14.77 -13.54
N VAL A 254 -20.47 15.48 -12.75
CA VAL A 254 -20.14 15.10 -11.38
C VAL A 254 -20.41 16.27 -10.45
N THR A 255 -21.09 15.98 -9.34
CA THR A 255 -21.22 16.88 -8.20
C THR A 255 -20.68 16.16 -6.97
N SER A 256 -19.76 16.78 -6.24
CA SER A 256 -19.15 16.18 -5.06
C SER A 256 -19.18 17.12 -3.85
N SER A 257 -19.52 16.60 -2.67
CA SER A 257 -19.52 17.35 -1.41
C SER A 257 -19.03 16.52 -0.24
N VAL A 258 -18.45 17.19 0.77
CA VAL A 258 -18.19 16.58 2.08
C VAL A 258 -19.22 17.10 3.09
N GLU A 259 -20.00 16.21 3.67
CA GLU A 259 -21.06 16.53 4.62
C GLU A 259 -21.05 15.53 5.77
N LYS A 260 -20.98 16.01 7.02
CA LYS A 260 -21.05 15.16 8.24
C LYS A 260 -20.09 13.96 8.24
N GLY A 261 -18.88 14.13 7.69
CA GLY A 261 -17.89 13.05 7.60
C GLY A 261 -18.17 12.03 6.47
N THR A 262 -19.07 12.35 5.54
CA THR A 262 -19.31 11.57 4.32
C THR A 262 -18.89 12.36 3.09
N LEU A 263 -18.10 11.75 2.21
CA LEU A 263 -17.84 12.25 0.87
C LEU A 263 -18.92 11.71 -0.07
N ASN A 264 -19.79 12.58 -0.56
CA ASN A 264 -20.86 12.24 -1.50
C ASN A 264 -20.43 12.64 -2.91
N ILE A 265 -20.52 11.71 -3.87
CA ILE A 265 -20.17 11.94 -5.28
C ILE A 265 -21.38 11.51 -6.13
N ASP A 266 -22.14 12.49 -6.59
CA ASP A 266 -23.26 12.26 -7.50
C ASP A 266 -22.76 12.34 -8.95
N VAL A 267 -23.01 11.28 -9.72
CA VAL A 267 -22.60 11.16 -11.12
C VAL A 267 -23.83 10.98 -12.02
N ASP A 268 -23.89 11.76 -13.10
CA ASP A 268 -24.93 11.66 -14.12
C ASP A 268 -24.27 11.32 -15.47
N GLY A 269 -24.58 10.15 -16.01
CA GLY A 269 -24.11 9.71 -17.32
C GLY A 269 -24.87 10.45 -18.44
N VAL A 270 -24.13 11.07 -19.36
CA VAL A 270 -24.72 11.84 -20.46
C VAL A 270 -24.81 10.98 -21.72
N ASP A 271 -26.02 10.85 -22.26
CA ASP A 271 -26.36 10.06 -23.45
C ASP A 271 -25.97 8.55 -23.34
N GLN A 272 -26.01 8.02 -22.11
CA GLN A 272 -25.72 6.62 -21.77
C GLN A 272 -27.02 5.82 -21.49
N GLY A 273 -26.92 4.69 -20.79
CA GLY A 273 -28.05 3.88 -20.32
C GLY A 273 -28.94 4.53 -19.26
N THR A 274 -29.84 3.74 -18.66
CA THR A 274 -30.80 4.18 -17.62
C THR A 274 -30.54 3.52 -16.26
N GLY A 275 -29.39 2.87 -16.09
CA GLY A 275 -29.05 2.17 -14.87
C GLY A 275 -28.59 3.09 -13.76
N GLU A 276 -28.68 2.58 -12.54
CA GLU A 276 -28.16 3.22 -11.33
C GLU A 276 -27.09 2.31 -10.71
N ILE A 277 -25.96 2.90 -10.31
CA ILE A 277 -24.86 2.19 -9.65
C ILE A 277 -24.46 2.99 -8.41
N GLU A 278 -24.49 2.35 -7.25
CA GLU A 278 -24.03 2.95 -6.00
C GLU A 278 -22.76 2.24 -5.55
N ILE A 279 -21.74 3.00 -5.16
CA ILE A 279 -20.50 2.51 -4.56
C ILE A 279 -20.39 3.11 -3.16
N ARG A 280 -20.22 2.26 -2.16
CA ARG A 280 -20.05 2.67 -0.77
C ARG A 280 -18.76 2.09 -0.20
N LEU A 281 -17.96 2.96 0.41
CA LEU A 281 -16.82 2.61 1.22
C LEU A 281 -17.02 3.19 2.62
N GLU A 282 -16.86 2.38 3.66
CA GLU A 282 -17.04 2.83 5.04
C GLU A 282 -15.97 2.22 5.95
N ARG A 283 -15.44 2.96 6.91
CA ARG A 283 -14.54 2.39 7.93
C ARG A 283 -15.27 2.18 9.24
N SER A 284 -15.32 0.94 9.73
CA SER A 284 -16.04 0.62 10.97
C SER A 284 -15.45 1.28 12.22
N ASN A 285 -14.16 1.64 12.20
CA ASN A 285 -13.48 2.36 13.26
C ASN A 285 -12.48 3.35 12.65
N GLY A 286 -12.66 4.65 12.91
CA GLY A 286 -11.79 5.72 12.42
C GLY A 286 -12.28 6.35 11.11
N THR A 287 -11.35 6.94 10.35
CA THR A 287 -11.65 7.67 9.11
C THR A 287 -11.03 6.99 7.88
N LEU A 288 -11.69 7.10 6.73
CA LEU A 288 -11.15 6.72 5.42
C LEU A 288 -10.19 7.81 4.92
N LEU A 289 -10.66 9.05 4.88
CA LEU A 289 -9.90 10.23 4.44
C LEU A 289 -9.74 11.16 5.63
N SER A 290 -8.78 10.81 6.43
CA SER A 290 -8.51 11.41 7.73
C SER A 290 -8.13 12.90 7.66
N SER A 291 -7.45 13.33 6.60
CA SER A 291 -7.08 14.75 6.36
C SER A 291 -8.30 15.66 6.19
N ILE A 292 -9.46 15.10 5.85
CA ILE A 292 -10.72 15.84 5.65
C ILE A 292 -11.85 15.29 6.54
N GLY A 293 -11.53 14.47 7.54
CA GLY A 293 -12.48 13.96 8.53
C GLY A 293 -13.58 13.05 7.94
N VAL A 294 -13.33 12.37 6.82
CA VAL A 294 -14.31 11.51 6.14
C VAL A 294 -14.18 10.07 6.60
N SER A 295 -15.27 9.48 7.11
CA SER A 295 -15.38 8.06 7.50
C SER A 295 -16.12 7.20 6.46
N GLU A 296 -16.89 7.84 5.57
CA GLU A 296 -17.72 7.17 4.55
C GLU A 296 -17.56 7.87 3.19
N ILE A 297 -17.41 7.11 2.12
CA ILE A 297 -17.45 7.61 0.74
C ILE A 297 -18.61 6.93 0.05
N THR A 298 -19.51 7.73 -0.52
CA THR A 298 -20.67 7.26 -1.28
C THR A 298 -20.64 7.89 -2.66
N LEU A 299 -20.61 7.07 -3.69
CA LEU A 299 -20.79 7.50 -5.07
C LEU A 299 -22.11 6.95 -5.59
N THR A 300 -22.98 7.83 -6.06
CA THR A 300 -24.27 7.49 -6.67
C THR A 300 -24.24 7.89 -8.14
N ALA A 301 -24.26 6.91 -9.03
CA ALA A 301 -24.28 7.14 -10.46
C ALA A 301 -25.65 6.82 -11.05
N THR A 302 -26.20 7.74 -11.83
CA THR A 302 -27.46 7.57 -12.56
C THR A 302 -27.22 7.67 -14.06
N ASN A 303 -28.15 7.15 -14.85
CA ASN A 303 -28.06 7.11 -16.31
C ASN A 303 -26.76 6.45 -16.81
N CYS A 304 -26.38 5.32 -16.20
CA CYS A 304 -25.14 4.61 -16.51
C CYS A 304 -25.41 3.18 -16.99
N ASP A 305 -24.51 2.66 -17.82
CA ASP A 305 -24.44 1.24 -18.18
C ASP A 305 -23.50 0.49 -17.21
N VAL A 306 -23.61 -0.84 -17.10
CA VAL A 306 -22.79 -1.65 -16.16
C VAL A 306 -21.29 -1.47 -16.43
N ASP A 307 -20.90 -1.31 -17.69
CA ASP A 307 -19.50 -1.11 -18.08
C ASP A 307 -18.97 0.31 -17.77
N SER A 308 -19.78 1.19 -17.17
CA SER A 308 -19.33 2.47 -16.59
C SER A 308 -18.49 2.29 -15.33
N VAL A 309 -18.51 1.12 -14.68
CA VAL A 309 -17.91 0.86 -13.35
C VAL A 309 -16.46 1.32 -13.25
N PHE A 310 -15.63 1.08 -14.27
CA PHE A 310 -14.25 1.56 -14.26
C PHE A 310 -14.18 3.08 -14.13
N TYR A 311 -14.98 3.81 -14.90
CA TYR A 311 -15.00 5.26 -14.93
C TYR A 311 -15.55 5.83 -13.62
N LEU A 312 -16.55 5.19 -13.02
CA LEU A 312 -17.07 5.59 -11.71
C LEU A 312 -16.00 5.50 -10.62
N TRP A 313 -15.27 4.39 -10.57
CA TRP A 313 -14.11 4.25 -9.67
C TRP A 313 -13.01 5.26 -9.98
N TYR A 314 -12.78 5.56 -11.27
CA TYR A 314 -11.83 6.60 -11.67
C TYR A 314 -12.24 7.99 -11.15
N LEU A 315 -13.51 8.37 -11.29
CA LEU A 315 -14.06 9.64 -10.80
C LEU A 315 -13.96 9.73 -9.27
N LEU A 316 -14.36 8.67 -8.56
CA LEU A 316 -14.18 8.57 -7.11
C LEU A 316 -12.72 8.80 -6.72
N LYS A 317 -11.78 8.10 -7.39
CA LYS A 317 -10.35 8.30 -7.16
C LYS A 317 -9.96 9.76 -7.40
N GLN A 318 -10.33 10.37 -8.52
CA GLN A 318 -9.95 11.76 -8.81
C GLN A 318 -10.42 12.71 -7.71
N ASP A 319 -11.66 12.55 -7.24
CA ASP A 319 -12.20 13.39 -6.18
C ASP A 319 -11.43 13.24 -4.85
N VAL A 320 -11.05 12.00 -4.51
CA VAL A 320 -10.18 11.73 -3.36
C VAL A 320 -8.81 12.38 -3.52
N LEU A 321 -8.20 12.29 -4.71
CA LEU A 321 -6.88 12.87 -4.98
C LEU A 321 -6.90 14.40 -4.97
N ASP A 322 -7.98 15.03 -5.44
CA ASP A 322 -8.12 16.49 -5.44
C ASP A 322 -8.21 17.07 -4.01
N ARG A 323 -8.70 16.28 -3.05
CA ARG A 323 -8.96 16.70 -1.67
C ARG A 323 -7.91 16.25 -0.67
N THR A 324 -7.00 15.36 -1.05
CA THR A 324 -6.07 14.69 -0.13
C THR A 324 -4.66 14.58 -0.72
N GLU A 325 -3.69 14.24 0.12
CA GLU A 325 -2.31 13.97 -0.32
C GLU A 325 -2.08 12.53 -0.82
N TYR A 326 -3.14 11.73 -0.90
CA TYR A 326 -3.09 10.38 -1.44
C TYR A 326 -2.71 10.42 -2.93
N GLU A 327 -2.07 9.35 -3.42
CA GLU A 327 -1.74 9.23 -4.85
C GLU A 327 -2.55 8.13 -5.53
N LYS A 328 -3.06 7.18 -4.73
CA LYS A 328 -3.86 6.06 -5.22
C LYS A 328 -4.93 5.66 -4.22
N LEU A 329 -5.95 4.94 -4.69
CA LEU A 329 -7.04 4.48 -3.84
C LEU A 329 -6.57 3.41 -2.83
N GLU A 330 -5.52 2.66 -3.15
CA GLU A 330 -4.84 1.74 -2.24
C GLU A 330 -4.21 2.45 -1.04
N ASP A 331 -3.90 3.76 -1.16
CA ASP A 331 -3.42 4.54 -0.02
C ASP A 331 -4.53 4.75 1.02
N VAL A 332 -5.80 4.73 0.61
CA VAL A 332 -6.99 4.88 1.48
C VAL A 332 -7.26 3.57 2.24
N VAL A 333 -7.33 2.46 1.51
CA VAL A 333 -7.74 1.16 2.06
C VAL A 333 -6.58 0.29 2.57
N GLY A 334 -5.34 0.68 2.25
CA GLY A 334 -4.13 -0.06 2.61
C GLY A 334 -3.80 -1.21 1.64
N HIS A 335 -2.57 -1.70 1.70
CA HIS A 335 -2.11 -2.73 0.77
C HIS A 335 -2.69 -4.12 1.10
N TYR A 336 -3.34 -4.77 0.11
CA TYR A 336 -4.08 -6.03 0.29
C TYR A 336 -3.25 -7.10 1.03
N SER A 337 -2.03 -7.40 0.56
CA SER A 337 -1.20 -8.47 1.14
C SER A 337 -0.71 -8.24 2.58
N THR A 338 -0.86 -7.04 3.15
CA THR A 338 -0.28 -6.68 4.45
C THR A 338 -1.28 -6.15 5.48
N THR A 339 -2.50 -5.85 5.04
CA THR A 339 -3.54 -5.23 5.84
C THR A 339 -4.79 -6.11 5.79
N ARG A 340 -5.31 -6.48 6.97
CA ARG A 340 -6.67 -7.02 7.04
C ARG A 340 -7.60 -5.85 6.78
N SER A 341 -8.60 -6.05 5.92
CA SER A 341 -9.63 -5.04 5.65
C SER A 341 -10.23 -4.57 6.97
N ASP A 342 -10.11 -3.28 7.23
CA ASP A 342 -10.72 -2.56 8.36
C ASP A 342 -11.79 -1.57 7.90
N TYR A 343 -12.17 -1.70 6.63
CA TYR A 343 -13.24 -0.99 5.95
C TYR A 343 -14.24 -2.03 5.41
N THR A 344 -15.43 -1.57 5.03
CA THR A 344 -16.42 -2.30 4.25
C THR A 344 -16.56 -1.64 2.89
N SER A 345 -16.78 -2.47 1.86
CA SER A 345 -17.01 -2.03 0.49
C SER A 345 -18.26 -2.70 -0.06
N GLU A 346 -19.07 -1.95 -0.78
CA GLU A 346 -20.24 -2.49 -1.47
C GLU A 346 -20.48 -1.72 -2.77
N LEU A 347 -20.87 -2.45 -3.82
CA LEU A 347 -21.35 -1.88 -5.07
C LEU A 347 -22.70 -2.53 -5.37
N THR A 348 -23.73 -1.70 -5.50
CA THR A 348 -25.07 -2.13 -5.88
C THR A 348 -25.39 -1.63 -7.28
N VAL A 349 -26.21 -2.39 -7.98
CA VAL A 349 -26.62 -2.10 -9.35
C VAL A 349 -28.13 -2.22 -9.40
N GLU A 350 -28.82 -1.14 -9.78
CA GLU A 350 -30.27 -1.09 -9.92
C GLU A 350 -30.66 -0.67 -11.34
N GLY A 351 -31.80 -1.17 -11.82
CA GLY A 351 -32.31 -0.83 -13.16
C GLY A 351 -31.50 -1.38 -14.34
N LEU A 352 -30.54 -2.28 -14.09
CA LEU A 352 -29.72 -2.95 -15.10
C LEU A 352 -30.01 -4.46 -15.15
N GLU A 353 -29.66 -5.11 -16.25
CA GLU A 353 -29.90 -6.55 -16.45
C GLU A 353 -29.06 -7.39 -15.49
N GLU A 354 -29.69 -8.35 -14.81
CA GLU A 354 -28.99 -9.36 -14.03
C GLU A 354 -28.25 -10.31 -14.97
N THR A 355 -26.94 -10.18 -15.02
CA THR A 355 -26.02 -11.00 -15.83
C THR A 355 -24.99 -11.70 -14.94
N PRO A 356 -24.28 -12.73 -15.45
CA PRO A 356 -23.16 -13.31 -14.72
C PRO A 356 -22.11 -12.27 -14.27
N VAL A 357 -21.89 -11.24 -15.09
CA VAL A 357 -20.93 -10.17 -14.81
C VAL A 357 -21.40 -9.27 -13.67
N THR A 358 -22.68 -8.89 -13.61
CA THR A 358 -23.21 -8.09 -12.49
C THR A 358 -23.21 -8.88 -11.18
N ALA A 359 -23.45 -10.19 -11.23
CA ALA A 359 -23.36 -11.07 -10.07
C ALA A 359 -21.90 -11.18 -9.57
N ALA A 360 -20.94 -11.35 -10.48
CA ALA A 360 -19.52 -11.36 -10.15
C ALA A 360 -19.05 -10.00 -9.61
N LEU A 361 -19.54 -8.89 -10.18
CA LEU A 361 -19.24 -7.54 -9.72
C LEU A 361 -19.73 -7.32 -8.29
N SER A 362 -20.98 -7.65 -7.99
CA SER A 362 -21.54 -7.56 -6.63
C SER A 362 -20.83 -8.48 -5.64
N PHE A 363 -20.36 -9.66 -6.10
CA PHE A 363 -19.55 -10.54 -5.28
C PHE A 363 -18.19 -9.90 -4.93
N PHE A 364 -17.44 -9.43 -5.93
CA PHE A 364 -16.10 -8.86 -5.73
C PHE A 364 -16.11 -7.42 -5.24
N SER A 365 -17.25 -6.72 -5.22
CA SER A 365 -17.34 -5.38 -4.62
C SER A 365 -17.20 -5.40 -3.11
N ARG A 366 -17.35 -6.57 -2.48
CA ARG A 366 -17.20 -6.76 -1.04
C ARG A 366 -15.77 -7.08 -0.69
N GLU A 367 -15.22 -6.36 0.28
CA GLU A 367 -13.83 -6.50 0.69
C GLU A 367 -13.53 -7.86 1.33
N ASP A 368 -14.52 -8.50 1.95
CA ASP A 368 -14.44 -9.84 2.56
C ASP A 368 -14.29 -10.96 1.50
N ASN A 369 -14.68 -10.67 0.27
CA ASN A 369 -14.46 -11.52 -0.91
C ASN A 369 -13.17 -11.20 -1.66
N CYS A 370 -12.49 -10.13 -1.27
CA CYS A 370 -11.17 -9.75 -1.76
C CYS A 370 -10.08 -10.15 -0.77
N ASN A 371 -8.82 -10.08 -1.21
CA ASN A 371 -7.64 -10.35 -0.39
C ASN A 371 -7.58 -11.76 0.26
N THR A 372 -8.43 -12.68 -0.20
CA THR A 372 -8.50 -14.06 0.27
C THR A 372 -8.54 -15.00 -0.92
N GLU A 373 -7.66 -16.01 -0.93
CA GLU A 373 -7.68 -17.05 -1.96
C GLU A 373 -8.94 -17.93 -1.81
N MET A 374 -9.62 -18.21 -2.92
CA MET A 374 -10.73 -19.15 -2.98
C MET A 374 -10.64 -20.03 -4.23
N THR A 375 -11.39 -21.13 -4.28
CA THR A 375 -11.47 -21.96 -5.49
C THR A 375 -12.50 -21.40 -6.46
N LEU A 376 -12.37 -21.70 -7.76
CA LEU A 376 -13.39 -21.37 -8.76
C LEU A 376 -14.78 -21.88 -8.35
N GLY A 377 -14.87 -23.12 -7.86
CA GLY A 377 -16.14 -23.73 -7.42
C GLY A 377 -16.73 -23.09 -6.15
N ASP A 378 -15.90 -22.51 -5.28
CA ASP A 378 -16.41 -21.74 -4.14
C ASP A 378 -16.93 -20.37 -4.59
N PHE A 379 -16.25 -19.72 -5.53
CA PHE A 379 -16.73 -18.48 -6.15
C PHE A 379 -18.08 -18.70 -6.85
N ALA A 380 -18.13 -19.60 -7.82
CA ALA A 380 -19.34 -19.93 -8.59
C ALA A 380 -20.55 -20.20 -7.68
N ARG A 381 -20.37 -21.04 -6.64
CA ARG A 381 -21.43 -21.35 -5.68
C ARG A 381 -21.89 -20.15 -4.86
N ARG A 382 -20.99 -19.26 -4.46
CA ARG A 382 -21.29 -18.10 -3.61
C ARG A 382 -21.85 -16.93 -4.43
N SER A 383 -21.50 -16.82 -5.71
CA SER A 383 -22.07 -15.85 -6.65
C SER A 383 -23.35 -16.35 -7.33
N GLY A 384 -23.68 -17.64 -7.21
CA GLY A 384 -24.86 -18.24 -7.83
C GLY A 384 -24.70 -18.47 -9.34
N LEU A 385 -23.46 -18.61 -9.82
CA LEU A 385 -23.11 -18.81 -11.22
C LEU A 385 -22.75 -20.28 -11.49
N GLU A 386 -22.99 -20.72 -12.72
CA GLU A 386 -22.38 -21.96 -13.20
C GLU A 386 -20.86 -21.76 -13.39
N PRO A 387 -20.03 -22.82 -13.30
CA PRO A 387 -18.58 -22.69 -13.37
C PRO A 387 -18.09 -21.97 -14.63
N ASN A 388 -18.68 -22.25 -15.79
CA ASN A 388 -18.32 -21.59 -17.05
C ASN A 388 -18.71 -20.09 -17.05
N GLU A 389 -19.91 -19.75 -16.57
CA GLU A 389 -20.36 -18.36 -16.42
C GLU A 389 -19.46 -17.58 -15.45
N ALA A 390 -18.96 -18.24 -14.41
CA ALA A 390 -18.03 -17.67 -13.46
C ALA A 390 -16.68 -17.31 -14.11
N VAL A 391 -16.16 -18.17 -15.01
CA VAL A 391 -14.92 -17.88 -15.75
C VAL A 391 -15.13 -16.70 -16.71
N GLU A 392 -16.20 -16.71 -17.50
CA GLU A 392 -16.54 -15.62 -18.42
C GLU A 392 -16.72 -14.27 -17.69
N ALA A 393 -17.35 -14.31 -16.51
CA ALA A 393 -17.51 -13.12 -15.68
C ALA A 393 -16.17 -12.61 -15.12
N ILE A 394 -15.25 -13.50 -14.72
CA ILE A 394 -13.88 -13.13 -14.32
C ILE A 394 -13.14 -12.47 -15.48
N GLU A 395 -13.24 -13.03 -16.70
CA GLU A 395 -12.61 -12.45 -17.89
C GLU A 395 -13.14 -11.05 -18.16
N GLN A 396 -14.46 -10.83 -18.09
CA GLN A 396 -15.05 -9.51 -18.28
C GLN A 396 -14.63 -8.51 -17.19
N LEU A 397 -14.57 -8.92 -15.91
CA LEU A 397 -14.07 -8.06 -14.84
C LEU A 397 -12.59 -7.71 -15.02
N ARG A 398 -11.78 -8.65 -15.50
CA ARG A 398 -10.37 -8.38 -15.85
C ARG A 398 -10.25 -7.39 -17.02
N GLN A 399 -11.14 -7.45 -18.01
CA GLN A 399 -11.21 -6.42 -19.06
C GLN A 399 -11.53 -5.04 -18.47
N TRP A 400 -12.35 -4.97 -17.42
CA TRP A 400 -12.59 -3.75 -16.63
C TRP A 400 -11.48 -3.46 -15.60
N ARG A 401 -10.33 -4.14 -15.71
CA ARG A 401 -9.14 -3.99 -14.88
C ARG A 401 -9.26 -4.41 -13.41
N TYR A 402 -10.25 -5.23 -13.05
CA TYR A 402 -10.23 -5.90 -11.75
C TYR A 402 -9.07 -6.91 -11.70
N GLU A 403 -8.21 -6.76 -10.69
CA GLU A 403 -7.03 -7.62 -10.53
C GLU A 403 -7.42 -8.94 -9.83
N ILE A 404 -8.01 -9.84 -10.63
CA ILE A 404 -8.36 -11.20 -10.22
C ILE A 404 -7.23 -12.15 -10.61
N ARG A 405 -6.35 -12.47 -9.65
CA ARG A 405 -5.19 -13.33 -9.86
C ARG A 405 -5.58 -14.80 -9.93
N THR A 406 -4.94 -15.51 -10.85
CA THR A 406 -5.04 -16.95 -11.10
C THR A 406 -3.62 -17.54 -11.21
N PRO A 407 -3.46 -18.88 -11.29
CA PRO A 407 -2.15 -19.50 -11.53
C PRO A 407 -1.47 -19.00 -12.81
N ALA A 408 -2.25 -18.69 -13.86
CA ALA A 408 -1.76 -18.12 -15.12
C ALA A 408 -1.13 -16.73 -14.94
N THR A 409 -1.64 -15.93 -14.00
CA THR A 409 -1.19 -14.55 -13.78
C THR A 409 -0.20 -14.40 -12.62
N HIS A 410 -0.10 -15.43 -11.75
CA HIS A 410 0.70 -15.36 -10.54
C HIS A 410 1.34 -16.71 -10.21
N SER A 411 2.61 -16.86 -10.61
CA SER A 411 3.36 -18.13 -10.52
C SER A 411 3.42 -18.80 -9.14
N THR A 412 3.23 -18.07 -8.04
CA THR A 412 3.22 -18.66 -6.69
C THR A 412 1.84 -19.16 -6.24
N MET A 413 0.77 -18.94 -7.01
CA MET A 413 -0.58 -19.48 -6.76
C MET A 413 -0.69 -20.94 -7.21
N ALA A 414 0.31 -21.75 -6.88
CA ALA A 414 0.40 -23.12 -7.33
C ALA A 414 -0.85 -23.93 -6.96
N THR A 415 -1.37 -24.65 -7.95
CA THR A 415 -2.32 -25.74 -7.76
C THR A 415 -1.60 -26.84 -6.96
N ALA A 416 -1.98 -27.02 -5.70
CA ALA A 416 -1.61 -28.23 -4.98
C ALA A 416 -2.37 -29.39 -5.60
N ASP A 417 -1.73 -30.55 -5.80
CA ASP A 417 -2.37 -31.74 -6.37
C ASP A 417 -3.71 -32.03 -5.65
N GLY A 418 -4.82 -31.96 -6.40
CA GLY A 418 -6.17 -32.23 -5.90
C GLY A 418 -6.91 -31.04 -5.27
N VAL A 419 -6.36 -29.82 -5.29
CA VAL A 419 -7.04 -28.58 -4.90
C VAL A 419 -7.33 -27.78 -6.17
N GLY A 420 -8.61 -27.50 -6.43
CA GLY A 420 -9.06 -26.80 -7.64
C GLY A 420 -8.39 -25.44 -7.85
N SER A 421 -8.45 -24.92 -9.08
CA SER A 421 -7.78 -23.68 -9.48
C SER A 421 -8.17 -22.53 -8.55
N LYS A 422 -7.16 -21.88 -7.96
CA LYS A 422 -7.33 -20.78 -7.01
C LYS A 422 -7.50 -19.45 -7.73
N ILE A 423 -8.36 -18.62 -7.19
CA ILE A 423 -8.54 -17.22 -7.59
C ILE A 423 -8.35 -16.30 -6.38
N LEU A 424 -7.88 -15.08 -6.64
CA LEU A 424 -7.69 -14.03 -5.65
C LEU A 424 -7.98 -12.67 -6.29
N CYS A 425 -9.08 -12.03 -5.91
CA CYS A 425 -9.28 -10.61 -6.21
C CYS A 425 -8.47 -9.78 -5.21
N THR A 426 -7.58 -8.89 -5.67
CA THR A 426 -6.72 -8.10 -4.76
C THR A 426 -7.49 -6.98 -4.06
N TYR A 427 -8.38 -6.30 -4.79
CA TYR A 427 -9.16 -5.14 -4.33
C TYR A 427 -10.60 -5.18 -4.86
N PRO A 428 -11.58 -4.58 -4.15
CA PRO A 428 -12.96 -4.47 -4.62
C PRO A 428 -13.19 -3.40 -5.70
N PHE A 429 -12.11 -2.82 -6.20
CA PHE A 429 -12.07 -1.79 -7.23
C PHE A 429 -11.02 -2.16 -8.30
N PRO A 430 -11.15 -1.64 -9.53
CA PRO A 430 -10.22 -1.92 -10.60
C PRO A 430 -8.85 -1.25 -10.39
N ASP A 431 -7.83 -1.73 -11.09
CA ASP A 431 -6.54 -1.08 -11.17
C ASP A 431 -6.63 0.21 -12.02
N LEU A 432 -6.67 1.34 -11.31
CA LEU A 432 -6.77 2.69 -11.86
C LEU A 432 -5.41 3.31 -12.23
N THR A 433 -4.33 2.51 -12.30
CA THR A 433 -2.97 2.97 -12.62
C THR A 433 -2.60 2.64 -14.07
N SER A 434 -2.43 3.67 -14.91
CA SER A 434 -2.09 3.50 -16.34
C SER A 434 -0.71 2.87 -16.62
N THR A 435 0.21 2.95 -15.66
CA THR A 435 1.58 2.40 -15.78
C THR A 435 1.73 0.99 -15.21
N SER A 436 0.64 0.38 -14.76
CA SER A 436 0.62 -0.97 -14.21
C SER A 436 0.95 -2.02 -15.27
N HIS A 437 1.63 -3.10 -14.86
CA HIS A 437 1.92 -4.27 -15.69
C HIS A 437 0.73 -5.25 -15.81
N PHE A 438 -0.47 -4.84 -15.40
CA PHE A 438 -1.67 -5.65 -15.50
C PHE A 438 -2.02 -5.96 -16.96
N ASP A 439 -2.10 -7.24 -17.27
CA ASP A 439 -2.46 -7.77 -18.59
C ASP A 439 -3.83 -8.43 -18.50
N ALA A 440 -4.84 -7.77 -19.07
CA ALA A 440 -6.23 -8.24 -19.07
C ALA A 440 -6.44 -9.45 -19.99
N ASP A 441 -5.57 -9.61 -21.00
CA ASP A 441 -5.77 -10.52 -22.13
C ASP A 441 -5.11 -11.89 -21.93
N ILE A 442 -4.52 -12.13 -20.75
CA ILE A 442 -3.98 -13.44 -20.38
C ILE A 442 -5.11 -14.47 -20.40
N GLU A 443 -4.98 -15.49 -21.26
CA GLU A 443 -5.91 -16.62 -21.30
C GLU A 443 -5.94 -17.37 -19.97
N LEU A 444 -7.14 -17.61 -19.44
CA LEU A 444 -7.35 -18.30 -18.18
C LEU A 444 -7.57 -19.81 -18.40
N THR A 445 -6.68 -20.46 -19.18
CA THR A 445 -6.81 -21.87 -19.59
C THR A 445 -7.04 -22.80 -18.39
N ASP A 446 -6.30 -22.61 -17.30
CA ASP A 446 -6.44 -23.42 -16.08
C ASP A 446 -7.82 -23.29 -15.39
N LEU A 447 -8.54 -22.19 -15.61
CA LEU A 447 -9.90 -22.01 -15.10
C LEU A 447 -10.93 -22.65 -16.02
N HIS A 448 -10.79 -22.47 -17.34
CA HIS A 448 -11.64 -23.12 -18.34
C HIS A 448 -11.59 -24.66 -18.21
N GLU A 449 -10.39 -25.24 -18.11
CA GLU A 449 -10.22 -26.69 -17.93
C GLU A 449 -10.85 -27.20 -16.62
N GLU A 450 -10.85 -26.39 -15.56
CA GLU A 450 -11.48 -26.74 -14.28
C GLU A 450 -13.02 -26.63 -14.38
N ALA A 451 -13.54 -25.58 -15.02
CA ALA A 451 -14.96 -25.40 -15.23
C ALA A 451 -15.57 -26.56 -16.03
N GLU A 452 -14.94 -26.95 -17.14
CA GLU A 452 -15.34 -28.12 -17.93
C GLU A 452 -15.35 -29.42 -17.10
N ARG A 453 -14.34 -29.61 -16.25
CA ARG A 453 -14.21 -30.80 -15.40
C ARG A 453 -15.32 -30.88 -14.35
N VAL A 454 -15.70 -29.74 -13.76
CA VAL A 454 -16.81 -29.66 -12.80
C VAL A 454 -18.14 -29.99 -13.48
N ASP A 455 -18.38 -29.44 -14.66
CA ASP A 455 -19.61 -29.70 -15.44
C ASP A 455 -19.71 -31.18 -15.87
N GLU A 456 -18.60 -31.79 -16.28
CA GLU A 456 -18.56 -33.22 -16.61
C GLU A 456 -18.90 -34.12 -15.41
N LEU A 457 -18.44 -33.76 -14.21
CA LEU A 457 -18.70 -34.52 -12.99
C LEU A 457 -20.15 -34.38 -12.56
N ALA A 458 -20.72 -33.18 -12.62
CA ALA A 458 -22.14 -32.94 -12.35
C ALA A 458 -23.05 -33.71 -13.32
N THR A 459 -22.66 -33.81 -14.59
CA THR A 459 -23.39 -34.57 -15.62
C THR A 459 -23.30 -36.08 -15.43
N LYS A 460 -22.24 -36.61 -14.80
CA LYS A 460 -22.05 -38.04 -14.52
C LYS A 460 -22.78 -38.51 -13.25
N GLU A 461 -23.13 -37.60 -12.33
CA GLU A 461 -23.89 -37.90 -11.11
C GLU A 461 -25.42 -37.84 -11.29
N GLN A 462 -25.91 -37.23 -12.38
CA GLN A 462 -27.31 -37.30 -12.83
C GLN A 462 -27.58 -38.56 -13.66
#